data_AF-A0AAW7TAZ9-F1
#
_entry.id   AF-A0AAW7TAZ9-F1
#
_cell.length_a   1.000
_cell.length_b   1.000
_cell.length_c   1.000
_cell.angle_alpha   90.00
_cell.angle_beta   90.00
_cell.angle_gamma   90.00
#
_symmetry.space_group_name_H-M   'P 1'
#
loop_
_entity.id
_entity.type
_entity.pdbx_description
1 polymer ?
#
loop_
_entity_poly.entity_id
_entity_poly.type
_entity_poly.pdbx_seq_one_letter_code
_entity_poly.pdbx_strand_id
1 'polypeptide(L)'
;MSNVKLFTAIYIPETPFVNGVLKPSKAKKYNFELLESNKIADTLYHFIYKKNDKQIHSFYFIGDLEDELERYLFVENNDLYDEFVSQFWGGGERYWESGMDTYLDVDNPKDVLGELNKVYNDRFYEEDEPSPTCHIFGQQMWHSNAYIIANRTALIELREAIDVALIHGEKRITLFPSDDEGYHLFVKCVEDDFEWKALEMPYHDRECYVPDETVNLPPYKVFKKYKRFFS
;
A
#
# COMPACT_ATOMS: atom_id res chain seq x y z
N MET A 1 -19.35 13.52 -0.24
CA MET A 1 -18.67 12.27 0.15
C MET A 1 -17.20 12.53 -0.10
N SER A 2 -16.33 12.32 0.88
CA SER A 2 -14.88 12.48 0.70
C SER A 2 -14.39 11.54 -0.39
N ASN A 3 -13.48 12.01 -1.25
CA ASN A 3 -12.96 11.24 -2.37
C ASN A 3 -11.65 10.56 -1.94
N VAL A 4 -11.78 9.64 -0.97
CA VAL A 4 -10.64 8.97 -0.36
C VAL A 4 -10.16 7.82 -1.23
N LYS A 5 -8.88 7.84 -1.60
CA LYS A 5 -8.23 6.84 -2.47
C LYS A 5 -7.02 6.24 -1.77
N LEU A 6 -6.69 4.99 -2.10
CA LEU A 6 -5.46 4.34 -1.62
C LEU A 6 -4.29 4.79 -2.49
N PHE A 7 -3.18 5.15 -1.87
CA PHE A 7 -1.93 5.49 -2.53
C PHE A 7 -0.81 4.60 -2.03
N THR A 8 0.09 4.20 -2.95
CA THR A 8 1.33 3.51 -2.63
C THR A 8 2.51 4.41 -2.97
N ALA A 9 3.48 4.50 -2.06
CA ALA A 9 4.71 5.24 -2.31
C ALA A 9 5.63 4.47 -3.26
N ILE A 10 6.27 5.19 -4.17
CA ILE A 10 7.41 4.70 -4.94
C ILE A 10 8.57 5.66 -4.76
N TYR A 11 9.75 5.12 -4.53
CA TYR A 11 10.99 5.89 -4.51
C TYR A 11 11.43 6.23 -5.93
N ILE A 12 11.73 7.52 -6.18
CA ILE A 12 12.18 7.99 -7.49
C ILE A 12 13.55 8.67 -7.34
N PRO A 13 14.66 7.91 -7.41
CA PRO A 13 16.00 8.43 -7.12
C PRO A 13 16.44 9.52 -8.12
N GLU A 14 16.19 9.29 -9.40
CA GLU A 14 16.45 10.28 -10.45
C GLU A 14 15.17 11.05 -10.69
N THR A 15 14.92 12.06 -9.85
CA THR A 15 13.72 12.87 -9.88
C THR A 15 13.51 13.47 -11.28
N PRO A 16 12.54 13.01 -12.09
CA PRO A 16 12.28 13.57 -13.40
C PRO A 16 11.44 14.86 -13.29
N PHE A 17 11.56 15.60 -12.20
CA PHE A 17 10.71 16.73 -11.89
C PHE A 17 11.39 18.00 -12.38
N VAL A 18 10.80 18.65 -13.38
CA VAL A 18 11.35 19.87 -13.99
C VAL A 18 10.24 20.88 -14.16
N ASN A 19 10.42 22.06 -13.55
CA ASN A 19 9.47 23.17 -13.61
C ASN A 19 8.05 22.81 -13.15
N GLY A 20 7.93 22.07 -12.05
CA GLY A 20 6.63 21.71 -11.48
C GLY A 20 5.97 20.48 -12.09
N VAL A 21 6.62 19.77 -13.03
CA VAL A 21 6.02 18.67 -13.79
C VAL A 21 6.95 17.45 -13.83
N LEU A 22 6.38 16.24 -13.74
CA LEU A 22 7.11 14.98 -13.94
C LEU A 22 7.39 14.71 -15.43
N LYS A 23 8.62 14.33 -15.75
CA LYS A 23 9.14 14.03 -17.09
C LYS A 23 9.72 12.61 -17.16
N PRO A 24 8.90 11.57 -16.95
CA PRO A 24 9.41 10.21 -16.88
C PRO A 24 10.10 9.78 -18.19
N SER A 25 11.15 8.96 -18.08
CA SER A 25 12.01 8.57 -19.22
C SER A 25 11.25 7.83 -20.33
N LYS A 26 10.16 7.12 -19.97
CA LYS A 26 9.32 6.38 -20.91
C LYS A 26 7.97 7.05 -21.19
N ALA A 27 7.81 8.36 -20.93
CA ALA A 27 6.55 9.09 -21.14
C ALA A 27 5.89 8.82 -22.52
N LYS A 28 6.69 8.88 -23.59
CA LYS A 28 6.21 8.63 -24.97
C LYS A 28 5.67 7.21 -25.19
N LYS A 29 6.21 6.21 -24.48
CA LYS A 29 5.79 4.81 -24.62
C LYS A 29 4.42 4.57 -24.01
N TYR A 30 4.18 5.13 -22.82
CA TYR A 30 2.94 4.88 -22.07
C TYR A 30 1.85 5.92 -22.33
N ASN A 31 2.20 7.09 -22.85
CA ASN A 31 1.30 8.11 -23.39
C ASN A 31 0.19 8.54 -22.41
N PHE A 32 0.56 8.84 -21.17
CA PHE A 32 -0.33 9.49 -20.21
C PHE A 32 -0.42 10.98 -20.50
N GLU A 33 -1.64 11.51 -20.55
CA GLU A 33 -1.91 12.94 -20.70
C GLU A 33 -1.94 13.60 -19.32
N LEU A 34 -1.17 14.66 -19.11
CA LEU A 34 -1.25 15.46 -17.89
C LEU A 34 -2.46 16.39 -17.97
N LEU A 35 -3.43 16.22 -17.07
CA LEU A 35 -4.60 17.09 -16.97
C LEU A 35 -4.34 18.25 -16.01
N GLU A 36 -3.79 17.96 -14.84
CA GLU A 36 -3.58 18.94 -13.78
C GLU A 36 -2.23 18.76 -13.09
N SER A 37 -1.65 19.89 -12.68
CA SER A 37 -0.38 19.99 -11.96
C SER A 37 -0.46 21.12 -10.95
N ASN A 38 -0.81 20.77 -9.71
CA ASN A 38 -1.11 21.72 -8.65
C ASN A 38 -0.01 21.68 -7.58
N LYS A 39 0.65 22.82 -7.36
CA LYS A 39 1.55 22.99 -6.22
C LYS A 39 0.72 23.23 -4.97
N ILE A 40 0.79 22.32 -4.00
CA ILE A 40 0.07 22.41 -2.73
C ILE A 40 0.94 23.10 -1.69
N ALA A 41 2.21 22.70 -1.63
CA ALA A 41 3.23 23.27 -0.75
C ALA A 41 4.60 23.23 -1.45
N ASP A 42 5.63 23.80 -0.84
CA ASP A 42 7.00 23.70 -1.36
C ASP A 42 7.49 22.24 -1.45
N THR A 43 6.96 21.38 -0.59
CA THR A 43 7.29 19.96 -0.49
C THR A 43 6.24 19.03 -1.12
N LEU A 44 5.18 19.56 -1.74
CA LEU A 44 4.07 18.72 -2.22
C LEU A 44 3.44 19.25 -3.50
N TYR A 45 3.41 18.39 -4.52
CA TYR A 45 2.71 18.60 -5.78
C TYR A 45 1.69 17.49 -6.01
N HIS A 46 0.52 17.86 -6.52
CA HIS A 46 -0.51 16.92 -6.94
C HIS A 46 -0.63 16.93 -8.46
N PHE A 47 -0.63 15.74 -9.03
CA PHE A 47 -0.79 15.51 -10.45
C PHE A 47 -2.02 14.65 -10.72
N ILE A 48 -2.72 15.00 -11.80
CA ILE A 48 -3.79 14.17 -12.36
C ILE A 48 -3.41 13.85 -13.80
N TYR A 49 -3.24 12.57 -14.08
CA TYR A 49 -3.01 12.07 -15.43
C TYR A 49 -4.23 11.32 -15.96
N LYS A 50 -4.36 11.26 -17.29
CA LYS A 50 -5.41 10.53 -18.00
C LYS A 50 -4.83 9.52 -18.98
N LYS A 51 -5.48 8.36 -19.05
CA LYS A 51 -5.28 7.36 -20.12
C LYS A 51 -6.56 6.56 -20.33
N ASN A 52 -6.99 6.41 -21.59
CA ASN A 52 -8.19 5.64 -21.97
C ASN A 52 -9.43 5.99 -21.12
N ASP A 53 -9.69 7.28 -20.95
CA ASP A 53 -10.80 7.84 -20.14
C ASP A 53 -10.76 7.57 -18.62
N LYS A 54 -9.72 6.89 -18.13
CA LYS A 54 -9.44 6.74 -16.71
C LYS A 54 -8.43 7.80 -16.26
N GLN A 55 -8.58 8.25 -15.02
CA GLN A 55 -7.64 9.15 -14.36
C GLN A 55 -6.79 8.39 -13.34
N ILE A 56 -5.59 8.90 -13.08
CA ILE A 56 -4.75 8.47 -11.97
C ILE A 56 -4.19 9.68 -11.26
N HIS A 57 -4.38 9.71 -9.95
CA HIS A 57 -3.83 10.73 -9.07
C HIS A 57 -2.43 10.31 -8.61
N SER A 58 -1.53 11.29 -8.49
CA SER A 58 -0.26 11.07 -7.81
C SER A 58 0.20 12.31 -7.08
N PHE A 59 0.86 12.12 -5.93
CA PHE A 59 1.46 13.18 -5.14
C PHE A 59 2.97 13.02 -5.16
N TYR A 60 3.66 14.03 -5.66
CA TYR A 60 5.11 14.13 -5.55
C TYR A 60 5.45 14.84 -4.25
N PHE A 61 6.12 14.11 -3.36
CA PHE A 61 6.40 14.50 -1.99
C PHE A 61 7.90 14.59 -1.76
N ILE A 62 8.30 15.70 -1.15
CA ILE A 62 9.67 15.99 -0.73
C ILE A 62 9.75 15.81 0.78
N GLY A 63 10.37 14.71 1.21
CA GLY A 63 10.51 14.39 2.63
C GLY A 63 11.52 15.27 3.34
N ASP A 64 12.64 15.56 2.66
CA ASP A 64 13.68 16.46 3.16
C ASP A 64 14.15 17.41 2.04
N LEU A 65 14.05 18.72 2.27
CA LEU A 65 14.49 19.73 1.30
C LEU A 65 16.02 19.75 1.11
N GLU A 66 16.77 19.31 2.12
CA GLU A 66 18.24 19.30 2.12
C GLU A 66 18.80 18.02 1.50
N ASP A 67 18.06 16.91 1.54
CA ASP A 67 18.43 15.65 0.91
C ASP A 67 17.67 15.45 -0.40
N GLU A 68 18.36 15.60 -1.54
CA GLU A 68 17.79 15.38 -2.88
C GLU A 68 17.31 13.93 -3.12
N LEU A 69 17.74 12.99 -2.27
CA LEU A 69 17.33 11.58 -2.36
C LEU A 69 15.98 11.33 -1.69
N GLU A 70 15.51 12.16 -0.75
CA GLU A 70 14.27 11.92 -0.02
C GLU A 70 13.04 12.41 -0.79
N ARG A 71 12.79 11.78 -1.94
CA ARG A 71 11.71 12.11 -2.89
C ARG A 71 10.86 10.88 -3.21
N TYR A 72 9.56 11.01 -2.98
CA TYR A 72 8.60 9.93 -3.19
C TYR A 72 7.49 10.37 -4.13
N LEU A 73 6.96 9.43 -4.89
CA LEU A 73 5.70 9.59 -5.59
C LEU A 73 4.68 8.65 -4.97
N PHE A 74 3.66 9.21 -4.35
CA PHE A 74 2.50 8.46 -3.89
C PHE A 74 1.53 8.34 -5.05
N VAL A 75 1.34 7.13 -5.55
CA VAL A 75 0.52 6.86 -6.75
C VAL A 75 -0.75 6.15 -6.36
N GLU A 76 -1.88 6.63 -6.86
CA GLU A 76 -3.19 6.03 -6.63
C GLU A 76 -3.20 4.56 -7.09
N ASN A 77 -3.65 3.69 -6.20
CA ASN A 77 -3.76 2.26 -6.47
C ASN A 77 -5.05 1.98 -7.25
N ASN A 78 -4.96 2.04 -8.58
CA ASN A 78 -6.04 1.74 -9.52
C ASN A 78 -5.53 0.95 -10.74
N ASP A 79 -6.41 0.69 -11.72
CA ASP A 79 -6.08 -0.11 -12.91
C ASP A 79 -4.94 0.47 -13.78
N LEU A 80 -4.58 1.74 -13.61
CA LEU A 80 -3.51 2.40 -14.35
C LEU A 80 -2.15 2.34 -13.62
N TYR A 81 -2.11 1.89 -12.36
CA TYR A 81 -0.92 1.95 -11.51
C TYR A 81 0.32 1.37 -12.19
N ASP A 82 0.27 0.10 -12.61
CA ASP A 82 1.45 -0.61 -13.13
C ASP A 82 1.99 0.05 -14.41
N GLU A 83 1.11 0.47 -15.31
CA GLU A 83 1.49 1.21 -16.51
C GLU A 83 2.05 2.59 -16.18
N PHE A 84 1.48 3.28 -15.20
CA PHE A 84 1.90 4.61 -14.79
C PHE A 84 3.29 4.59 -14.14
N VAL A 85 3.52 3.70 -13.18
CA VAL A 85 4.81 3.57 -12.48
C VAL A 85 5.91 3.02 -13.39
N SER A 86 5.55 2.23 -14.41
CA SER A 86 6.47 1.74 -15.43
C SER A 86 7.11 2.85 -16.29
N GLN A 87 6.59 4.07 -16.20
CA GLN A 87 7.16 5.24 -16.87
C GLN A 87 8.50 5.68 -16.24
N PHE A 88 8.68 5.40 -14.95
CA PHE A 88 9.82 5.84 -14.15
C PHE A 88 10.96 4.80 -14.17
N TRP A 89 12.18 5.25 -13.88
CA TRP A 89 13.34 4.36 -13.72
C TRP A 89 13.24 3.61 -12.39
N GLY A 90 13.59 2.32 -12.36
CA GLY A 90 13.40 1.46 -11.18
C GLY A 90 12.06 0.72 -11.15
N GLY A 91 10.97 1.37 -11.59
CA GLY A 91 9.65 0.76 -11.78
C GLY A 91 8.98 0.30 -10.48
N GLY A 92 7.99 1.05 -10.01
CA GLY A 92 7.16 0.65 -8.88
C GLY A 92 7.81 0.84 -7.51
N GLU A 93 7.15 0.24 -6.52
CA GLU A 93 7.51 0.27 -5.10
C GLU A 93 8.69 -0.66 -4.82
N ARG A 94 9.67 -0.22 -4.02
CA ARG A 94 10.72 -1.11 -3.49
C ARG A 94 10.39 -1.51 -2.05
N TYR A 95 11.28 -2.30 -1.44
CA TYR A 95 10.99 -2.92 -0.15
C TYR A 95 10.82 -1.91 1.00
N TRP A 96 11.63 -0.83 1.00
CA TRP A 96 11.64 0.17 2.08
C TRP A 96 10.42 1.08 2.07
N GLU A 97 9.67 1.16 0.97
CA GLU A 97 8.44 1.95 0.85
C GLU A 97 7.19 1.15 1.22
N SER A 98 7.32 -0.16 1.48
CA SER A 98 6.19 -1.07 1.69
C SER A 98 5.30 -0.76 2.90
N GLY A 99 5.81 0.02 3.85
CA GLY A 99 5.05 0.54 5.01
C GLY A 99 4.29 1.84 4.73
N MET A 100 4.46 2.47 3.58
CA MET A 100 4.01 3.84 3.32
C MET A 100 2.65 3.93 2.60
N ASP A 101 1.94 2.82 2.44
CA ASP A 101 0.58 2.84 1.89
C ASP A 101 -0.36 3.68 2.76
N THR A 102 -1.05 4.65 2.14
CA THR A 102 -1.94 5.54 2.87
C THR A 102 -3.20 5.91 2.08
N TYR A 103 -4.27 6.24 2.81
CA TYR A 103 -5.53 6.70 2.26
C TYR A 103 -5.57 8.22 2.30
N LEU A 104 -5.74 8.85 1.13
CA LEU A 104 -5.72 10.31 0.99
C LEU A 104 -7.03 10.81 0.40
N ASP A 105 -7.59 11.87 0.98
CA ASP A 105 -8.72 12.59 0.40
C ASP A 105 -8.22 13.60 -0.63
N VAL A 106 -8.43 13.29 -1.92
CA VAL A 106 -7.92 14.14 -3.01
C VAL A 106 -8.67 15.47 -3.11
N ASP A 107 -9.84 15.60 -2.47
CA ASP A 107 -10.61 16.85 -2.45
C ASP A 107 -10.12 17.79 -1.33
N ASN A 108 -9.27 17.33 -0.41
CA ASN A 108 -8.68 18.14 0.66
C ASN A 108 -7.14 18.08 0.69
N PRO A 109 -6.46 18.79 -0.23
CA PRO A 109 -5.00 18.73 -0.37
C PRO A 109 -4.20 19.20 0.86
N LYS A 110 -4.79 20.00 1.75
CA LYS A 110 -4.10 20.47 2.96
C LYS A 110 -3.94 19.35 3.98
N ASP A 111 -4.95 18.49 4.11
CA ASP A 111 -4.89 17.33 5.00
C ASP A 111 -3.92 16.28 4.45
N VAL A 112 -3.81 16.17 3.12
CA VAL A 112 -2.85 15.28 2.44
C VAL A 112 -1.41 15.55 2.88
N LEU A 113 -0.99 16.82 2.97
CA LEU A 113 0.38 17.13 3.42
C LEU A 113 0.65 16.63 4.84
N GLY A 114 -0.30 16.79 5.75
CA GLY A 114 -0.18 16.31 7.13
C GLY A 114 -0.05 14.78 7.18
N GLU A 115 -0.89 14.08 6.42
CA GLU A 115 -0.86 12.61 6.36
C GLU A 115 0.44 12.09 5.73
N LEU A 116 0.90 12.70 4.64
CA LEU A 116 2.16 12.30 4.00
C LEU A 116 3.38 12.58 4.88
N ASN A 117 3.40 13.69 5.62
CA ASN A 117 4.45 13.95 6.61
C ASN A 117 4.46 12.90 7.71
N LYS A 118 3.28 12.50 8.21
CA LYS A 118 3.16 11.44 9.20
C LYS A 118 3.71 10.12 8.66
N VAL A 119 3.23 9.68 7.50
CA VAL A 119 3.67 8.44 6.85
C VAL A 119 5.17 8.45 6.57
N TYR A 120 5.73 9.58 6.15
CA TYR A 120 7.17 9.73 5.94
C TYR A 120 7.94 9.60 7.26
N ASN A 121 7.52 10.28 8.32
CA ASN A 121 8.23 10.21 9.61
C ASN A 121 8.14 8.81 10.25
N ASP A 122 7.02 8.12 10.05
CA ASP A 122 6.79 6.78 10.61
C ASP A 122 7.41 5.65 9.75
N ARG A 123 8.10 5.97 8.63
CA ARG A 123 8.58 4.98 7.65
C ARG A 123 9.73 4.11 8.16
N PHE A 124 10.47 4.60 9.16
CA PHE A 124 11.60 3.91 9.76
C PHE A 124 11.50 3.97 11.28
N TYR A 125 12.05 2.93 11.90
CA TYR A 125 12.29 2.90 13.33
C TYR A 125 13.71 3.38 13.60
N GLU A 126 13.87 4.28 14.57
CA GLU A 126 15.19 4.69 15.05
C GLU A 126 15.91 3.51 15.74
N GLU A 127 17.25 3.54 15.80
CA GLU A 127 18.06 2.44 16.35
C GLU A 127 17.68 2.09 17.82
N ASP A 128 17.26 3.10 18.58
CA ASP A 128 16.85 2.95 19.98
C ASP A 128 15.34 2.65 20.15
N GLU A 129 14.56 2.62 19.06
CA GLU A 129 13.13 2.34 19.10
C GLU A 129 12.86 0.84 18.92
N PRO A 130 11.94 0.25 19.71
CA PRO A 130 11.58 -1.15 19.56
C PRO A 130 10.83 -1.38 18.24
N SER A 131 11.52 -1.97 17.27
CA SER A 131 10.95 -2.39 15.99
C SER A 131 9.81 -3.42 16.16
N PRO A 132 8.85 -3.50 15.23
CA PRO A 132 7.69 -4.37 15.35
C PRO A 132 8.05 -5.82 15.03
N THR A 133 8.07 -6.67 16.07
CA THR A 133 8.24 -8.12 15.92
C THR A 133 6.91 -8.83 16.09
N CYS A 134 6.48 -9.59 15.09
CA CYS A 134 5.23 -10.32 15.09
C CYS A 134 5.33 -11.66 14.36
N HIS A 135 4.93 -12.72 15.04
CA HIS A 135 4.70 -14.04 14.47
C HIS A 135 3.20 -14.34 14.40
N ILE A 136 2.71 -14.72 13.22
CA ILE A 136 1.34 -15.14 12.98
C ILE A 136 1.33 -16.61 12.60
N PHE A 137 0.58 -17.40 13.36
CA PHE A 137 0.40 -18.84 13.15
C PHE A 137 -1.07 -19.11 12.87
N GLY A 138 -1.39 -19.55 11.65
CA GLY A 138 -2.75 -19.92 11.25
C GLY A 138 -3.26 -21.17 11.99
N GLN A 139 -4.45 -21.67 11.63
CA GLN A 139 -4.97 -22.93 12.16
C GLN A 139 -4.43 -24.17 11.43
N GLN A 140 -4.04 -25.20 12.20
CA GLN A 140 -3.50 -26.46 11.65
C GLN A 140 -4.53 -27.27 10.89
N MET A 141 -5.71 -27.42 11.49
CA MET A 141 -6.89 -28.06 10.92
C MET A 141 -8.14 -27.44 11.55
N TRP A 142 -9.31 -27.95 11.17
CA TRP A 142 -10.56 -27.58 11.84
C TRP A 142 -10.45 -27.78 13.36
N HIS A 143 -10.99 -26.83 14.12
CA HIS A 143 -10.94 -26.77 15.59
C HIS A 143 -9.55 -26.57 16.22
N SER A 144 -8.47 -26.40 15.44
CA SER A 144 -7.17 -25.99 15.99
C SER A 144 -7.17 -24.54 16.44
N ASN A 145 -6.30 -24.21 17.39
CA ASN A 145 -6.01 -22.82 17.75
C ASN A 145 -5.20 -22.12 16.64
N ALA A 146 -5.31 -20.81 16.58
CA ALA A 146 -4.38 -19.91 15.89
C ALA A 146 -3.69 -19.03 16.94
N TYR A 147 -2.50 -18.52 16.63
CA TYR A 147 -1.70 -17.73 17.56
C TYR A 147 -1.14 -16.48 16.88
N ILE A 148 -1.18 -15.37 17.60
CA ILE A 148 -0.41 -14.16 17.30
C ILE A 148 0.50 -13.92 18.49
N ILE A 149 1.82 -13.91 18.26
CA ILE A 149 2.82 -13.61 19.28
C ILE A 149 3.60 -12.41 18.77
N ALA A 150 3.42 -11.27 19.42
CA ALA A 150 3.96 -10.00 18.95
C ALA A 150 4.35 -9.11 20.13
N ASN A 151 5.33 -8.23 19.91
CA ASN A 151 5.68 -7.21 20.89
C ASN A 151 4.63 -6.08 20.91
N ARG A 152 4.77 -5.15 21.86
CA ARG A 152 3.80 -4.06 22.02
C ARG A 152 3.67 -3.20 20.76
N THR A 153 4.80 -2.86 20.11
CA THR A 153 4.83 -2.05 18.89
C THR A 153 4.00 -2.71 17.80
N ALA A 154 4.29 -3.97 17.46
CA ALA A 154 3.56 -4.69 16.42
C ALA A 154 2.07 -4.89 16.75
N LEU A 155 1.70 -5.10 18.02
CA LEU A 155 0.28 -5.18 18.41
C LEU A 155 -0.47 -3.86 18.21
N ILE A 156 0.20 -2.73 18.44
CA ILE A 156 -0.38 -1.40 18.20
C ILE A 156 -0.58 -1.19 16.70
N GLU A 157 0.44 -1.48 15.88
CA GLU A 157 0.32 -1.34 14.43
C GLU A 157 -0.72 -2.28 13.83
N LEU A 158 -0.82 -3.52 14.33
CA LEU A 158 -1.86 -4.48 13.94
C LEU A 158 -3.26 -3.93 14.23
N ARG A 159 -3.47 -3.35 15.43
CA ARG A 159 -4.74 -2.71 15.78
C ARG A 159 -5.04 -1.56 14.81
N GLU A 160 -4.07 -0.70 14.55
CA GLU A 160 -4.25 0.44 13.64
C GLU A 160 -4.53 -0.01 12.20
N ALA A 161 -3.90 -1.08 11.74
CA ALA A 161 -4.18 -1.67 10.45
C ALA A 161 -5.62 -2.22 10.35
N ILE A 162 -6.12 -2.83 11.44
CA ILE A 162 -7.52 -3.25 11.55
C ILE A 162 -8.45 -2.03 11.53
N ASP A 163 -8.16 -0.98 12.29
CA ASP A 163 -8.98 0.25 12.31
C ASP A 163 -9.06 0.89 10.91
N VAL A 164 -7.95 0.96 10.18
CA VAL A 164 -7.93 1.44 8.80
C VAL A 164 -8.74 0.53 7.87
N ALA A 165 -8.63 -0.79 8.02
CA ALA A 165 -9.42 -1.74 7.23
C ALA A 165 -10.91 -1.68 7.56
N LEU A 166 -11.31 -1.36 8.79
CA LEU A 166 -12.72 -1.15 9.17
C LEU A 166 -13.30 0.10 8.49
N ILE A 167 -12.52 1.17 8.34
CA ILE A 167 -12.97 2.41 7.70
C ILE A 167 -12.94 2.31 6.17
N HIS A 168 -11.86 1.76 5.61
CA HIS A 168 -11.59 1.80 4.17
C HIS A 168 -11.76 0.43 3.49
N GLY A 169 -12.04 -0.63 4.22
CA GLY A 169 -12.26 -1.97 3.70
C GLY A 169 -11.01 -2.82 3.51
N GLU A 170 -9.82 -2.23 3.30
CA GLU A 170 -8.56 -2.96 3.09
C GLU A 170 -7.36 -2.20 3.66
N LYS A 171 -6.39 -2.91 4.23
CA LYS A 171 -5.07 -2.38 4.60
C LYS A 171 -3.99 -3.44 4.39
N ARG A 172 -2.84 -3.04 3.87
CA ARG A 172 -1.59 -3.80 3.92
C ARG A 172 -0.69 -3.22 5.00
N ILE A 173 0.00 -4.08 5.73
CA ILE A 173 1.03 -3.73 6.71
C ILE A 173 2.24 -4.66 6.54
N THR A 174 3.43 -4.14 6.77
CA THR A 174 4.68 -4.92 6.82
C THR A 174 5.02 -5.23 8.28
N LEU A 175 5.26 -6.50 8.57
CA LEU A 175 5.63 -7.00 9.90
C LEU A 175 6.89 -7.85 9.79
N PHE A 176 7.61 -8.02 10.90
CA PHE A 176 8.88 -8.76 10.91
C PHE A 176 8.81 -9.93 11.89
N PRO A 177 9.19 -11.16 11.50
CA PRO A 177 9.44 -12.24 12.43
C PRO A 177 10.79 -12.02 13.14
N SER A 178 11.14 -12.90 14.07
CA SER A 178 12.41 -12.85 14.80
C SER A 178 13.68 -13.06 13.95
N ASP A 179 13.54 -13.38 12.66
CA ASP A 179 14.64 -13.49 11.70
C ASP A 179 14.81 -12.23 10.84
N ASP A 180 14.02 -11.18 11.11
CA ASP A 180 14.04 -9.88 10.44
C ASP A 180 13.66 -9.91 8.94
N GLU A 181 13.17 -11.05 8.44
CA GLU A 181 12.67 -11.18 7.07
C GLU A 181 11.21 -10.71 6.98
N GLY A 182 11.01 -9.45 6.59
CA GLY A 182 9.68 -8.83 6.61
C GLY A 182 8.68 -9.51 5.67
N TYR A 183 7.43 -9.56 6.12
CA TYR A 183 6.29 -10.09 5.37
C TYR A 183 5.13 -9.09 5.37
N HIS A 184 4.26 -9.20 4.37
CA HIS A 184 3.04 -8.40 4.31
C HIS A 184 1.86 -9.16 4.90
N LEU A 185 1.18 -8.53 5.85
CA LEU A 185 -0.16 -8.90 6.27
C LEU A 185 -1.17 -8.03 5.53
N PHE A 186 -2.15 -8.69 4.91
CA PHE A 186 -3.27 -8.02 4.26
C PHE A 186 -4.53 -8.23 5.10
N VAL A 187 -5.18 -7.12 5.47
CA VAL A 187 -6.39 -7.09 6.29
C VAL A 187 -7.56 -6.65 5.42
N LYS A 188 -8.63 -7.45 5.39
CA LYS A 188 -9.87 -7.18 4.64
C LYS A 188 -11.05 -7.09 5.60
N CYS A 189 -11.78 -5.98 5.55
CA CYS A 189 -13.15 -5.91 6.05
C CYS A 189 -14.11 -6.21 4.88
N VAL A 190 -15.03 -7.15 5.10
CA VAL A 190 -16.09 -7.52 4.16
C VAL A 190 -17.44 -7.12 4.73
N GLU A 191 -18.44 -6.98 3.87
CA GLU A 191 -19.82 -6.69 4.29
C GLU A 191 -20.47 -7.91 4.97
N ASP A 192 -21.55 -7.68 5.71
CA ASP A 192 -22.26 -8.73 6.46
C ASP A 192 -22.83 -9.84 5.56
N ASP A 193 -23.12 -9.54 4.30
CA ASP A 193 -23.66 -10.47 3.31
C ASP A 193 -22.58 -11.23 2.52
N PHE A 194 -21.33 -11.19 2.99
CA PHE A 194 -20.23 -11.92 2.34
C PHE A 194 -20.45 -13.43 2.33
N GLU A 195 -20.26 -14.06 1.16
CA GLU A 195 -20.43 -15.51 0.96
C GLU A 195 -19.25 -16.31 1.54
N TRP A 196 -19.21 -16.44 2.87
CA TRP A 196 -18.14 -17.12 3.62
C TRP A 196 -17.86 -18.55 3.15
N LYS A 197 -18.88 -19.28 2.67
CA LYS A 197 -18.74 -20.66 2.18
C LYS A 197 -17.95 -20.78 0.89
N ALA A 198 -17.85 -19.69 0.12
CA ALA A 198 -17.06 -19.66 -1.10
C ALA A 198 -15.57 -19.41 -0.81
N LEU A 199 -15.23 -18.86 0.35
CA LEU A 199 -13.86 -18.54 0.74
C LEU A 199 -13.10 -19.82 1.13
N GLU A 200 -11.96 -20.05 0.49
CA GLU A 200 -11.08 -21.16 0.82
C GLU A 200 -10.51 -20.98 2.24
N MET A 201 -10.41 -22.09 2.99
CA MET A 201 -9.81 -22.15 4.32
C MET A 201 -8.51 -22.97 4.27
N PRO A 202 -7.37 -22.37 3.86
CA PRO A 202 -6.13 -23.10 3.66
C PRO A 202 -5.47 -23.47 4.99
N TYR A 203 -6.00 -24.48 5.67
CA TYR A 203 -5.37 -25.11 6.82
C TYR A 203 -4.00 -25.66 6.44
N HIS A 204 -3.04 -25.64 7.37
CA HIS A 204 -1.65 -25.98 7.06
C HIS A 204 -1.29 -27.46 7.24
N ASP A 205 -2.10 -28.26 7.92
CA ASP A 205 -1.92 -29.72 7.98
C ASP A 205 -2.47 -30.40 6.72
N ARG A 206 -1.60 -30.86 5.81
CA ARG A 206 -2.03 -31.56 4.59
C ARG A 206 -2.41 -33.03 4.80
N GLU A 207 -2.09 -33.61 5.95
CA GLU A 207 -2.54 -34.97 6.29
C GLU A 207 -4.00 -34.94 6.78
N CYS A 208 -4.37 -33.88 7.49
CA CYS A 208 -5.74 -33.68 7.97
C CYS A 208 -6.62 -32.92 6.97
N TYR A 209 -6.06 -31.98 6.21
CA TYR A 209 -6.80 -31.14 5.26
C TYR A 209 -6.30 -31.34 3.82
N VAL A 210 -7.21 -31.81 2.97
CA VAL A 210 -7.06 -31.74 1.51
C VAL A 210 -7.89 -30.54 1.04
N PRO A 211 -7.30 -29.55 0.34
CA PRO A 211 -8.07 -28.44 -0.19
C PRO A 211 -9.22 -28.94 -1.06
N ASP A 212 -10.39 -28.37 -0.84
CA ASP A 212 -11.53 -28.62 -1.69
C ASP A 212 -11.30 -27.93 -3.03
N GLU A 213 -10.94 -28.71 -4.06
CA GLU A 213 -10.72 -28.22 -5.42
C GLU A 213 -11.97 -27.60 -6.05
N THR A 214 -13.16 -27.77 -5.43
CA THR A 214 -14.40 -27.14 -5.88
C THR A 214 -14.60 -25.73 -5.31
N VAL A 215 -13.86 -25.36 -4.25
CA VAL A 215 -13.85 -24.02 -3.67
C VAL A 215 -12.85 -23.15 -4.42
N ASN A 216 -13.35 -22.12 -5.09
CA ASN A 216 -12.60 -21.39 -6.11
C ASN A 216 -12.11 -19.99 -5.69
N LEU A 217 -12.40 -19.56 -4.45
CA LEU A 217 -12.01 -18.22 -3.97
C LEU A 217 -10.90 -18.31 -2.92
N PRO A 218 -9.62 -18.37 -3.34
CA PRO A 218 -8.51 -18.25 -2.40
C PRO A 218 -8.51 -16.85 -1.73
N PRO A 219 -8.02 -16.72 -0.48
CA PRO A 219 -8.12 -15.48 0.29
C PRO A 219 -7.57 -14.25 -0.43
N TYR A 220 -6.47 -14.35 -1.16
CA TYR A 220 -5.88 -13.20 -1.85
C TYR A 220 -6.78 -12.59 -2.95
N LYS A 221 -7.72 -13.35 -3.52
CA LYS A 221 -8.64 -12.84 -4.56
C LYS A 221 -9.75 -11.94 -4.03
N VAL A 222 -9.96 -11.87 -2.71
CA VAL A 222 -10.99 -10.99 -2.12
C VAL A 222 -10.55 -9.52 -2.08
N PHE A 223 -9.25 -9.27 -2.19
CA PHE A 223 -8.67 -7.93 -2.15
C PHE A 223 -8.83 -7.24 -3.51
N LYS A 224 -9.48 -6.07 -3.51
CA LYS A 224 -9.75 -5.30 -4.72
C LYS A 224 -8.75 -4.16 -4.89
N LYS A 225 -8.37 -3.49 -3.79
CA LYS A 225 -7.43 -2.36 -3.81
C LYS A 225 -5.99 -2.84 -3.88
N TYR A 226 -5.70 -3.99 -3.28
CA TYR A 226 -4.38 -4.62 -3.32
C TYR A 226 -4.23 -5.72 -4.37
N LYS A 227 -5.18 -5.87 -5.30
CA LYS A 227 -5.20 -6.96 -6.30
C LYS A 227 -3.90 -7.11 -7.11
N ARG A 228 -3.19 -6.01 -7.36
CA ARG A 228 -1.93 -5.98 -8.12
C ARG A 228 -0.79 -6.76 -7.48
N PHE A 229 -0.86 -7.02 -6.18
CA PHE A 229 0.14 -7.83 -5.46
C PHE A 229 -0.06 -9.34 -5.65
N PHE A 230 -1.17 -9.74 -6.28
CA PHE A 230 -1.57 -11.15 -6.40
C PHE A 230 -1.84 -11.57 -7.85
N SER A 231 -1.62 -10.67 -8.81
CA SER A 231 -1.90 -10.86 -10.24
C SER A 231 -0.68 -11.31 -11.03
#